data_AF-A0A519TDX4-F1
#
_entry.id   AF-A0A519TDX4-F1
#
_cell.length_a   1.000
_cell.length_b   1.000
_cell.length_c   1.000
_cell.angle_alpha   90.00
_cell.angle_beta   90.00
_cell.angle_gamma   90.00
#
_symmetry.space_group_name_H-M   'P 1'
#
loop_
_entity.id
_entity.type
_entity.pdbx_description
1 polymer ?
#
loop_
_entity_poly.entity_id
_entity_poly.type
_entity_poly.pdbx_seq_one_letter_code
_entity_poly.pdbx_strand_id
1 'polypeptide(L)'
;MITQLDKWHISKKIEFVIAEKDLEISALKQEINDLKVKVKSISKFEPDQKIRVLEGNLPTLIDLIKQVQHLEMPDGKKLARSQAQSPWYKMIARYFQQGENEISLETLRNYFPANTSTKLIKGSEIAESDKLFKIIPTKPEQ
;
A
#
# COMPACT_ATOMS: atom_id res chain seq x y z
N MET A 1 -55.19 -8.43 4.82
CA MET A 1 -54.47 -7.20 5.19
C MET A 1 -53.24 -7.09 4.30
N ILE A 2 -53.30 -6.25 3.28
CA ILE A 2 -52.27 -6.09 2.25
C ILE A 2 -51.30 -5.01 2.75
N THR A 3 -50.39 -5.39 3.64
CA THR A 3 -49.21 -4.60 4.02
C THR A 3 -47.97 -5.09 3.28
N GLN A 4 -48.15 -5.69 2.10
CA GLN A 4 -47.07 -6.09 1.22
C GLN A 4 -46.79 -4.96 0.23
N LEU A 5 -45.69 -4.25 0.50
CA LEU A 5 -45.01 -3.31 -0.39
C LEU A 5 -45.81 -2.06 -0.79
N ASP A 6 -46.03 -1.14 0.17
CA ASP A 6 -46.23 0.27 -0.18
C ASP A 6 -44.88 0.90 -0.59
N LYS A 7 -44.34 0.46 -1.74
CA LYS A 7 -43.13 1.02 -2.36
C LYS A 7 -43.33 2.45 -2.87
N TRP A 8 -44.57 2.92 -2.90
CA TRP A 8 -44.99 4.17 -3.52
C TRP A 8 -45.51 5.20 -2.50
N HIS A 9 -45.41 4.91 -1.20
CA HIS A 9 -45.85 5.78 -0.10
C HIS A 9 -47.29 6.30 -0.24
N ILE A 10 -48.19 5.48 -0.80
CA ILE A 10 -49.59 5.85 -1.09
C ILE A 10 -50.34 6.20 0.22
N SER A 11 -49.90 5.63 1.34
CA SER A 11 -50.47 5.84 2.67
C SER A 11 -49.86 6.99 3.49
N LYS A 12 -48.70 7.55 3.08
CA LYS A 12 -48.01 8.62 3.82
C LYS A 12 -48.32 9.99 3.20
N LYS A 13 -48.43 11.03 4.03
CA LYS A 13 -48.51 12.41 3.54
C LYS A 13 -47.22 12.75 2.78
N ILE A 14 -47.36 13.37 1.61
CA ILE A 14 -46.24 13.67 0.71
C ILE A 14 -45.15 14.52 1.40
N GLU A 15 -45.54 15.42 2.30
CA GLU A 15 -44.66 16.26 3.11
C GLU A 15 -43.72 15.42 3.99
N PHE A 16 -44.20 14.32 4.56
CA PHE A 16 -43.40 13.43 5.39
C PHE A 16 -42.37 12.68 4.54
N VAL A 17 -42.78 12.21 3.36
CA VAL A 17 -41.87 11.54 2.41
C VAL A 17 -40.80 12.50 1.91
N ILE A 18 -41.16 13.75 1.62
CA ILE A 18 -40.22 14.79 1.20
C ILE A 18 -39.22 15.07 2.33
N ALA A 19 -39.67 15.29 3.57
CA ALA A 19 -38.79 15.53 4.70
C ALA A 19 -37.85 14.35 4.98
N GLU A 20 -38.35 13.11 4.90
CA GLU A 20 -37.54 11.89 5.02
C GLU A 20 -36.43 11.85 3.95
N LYS A 21 -36.78 12.22 2.71
CA LYS A 21 -35.83 12.27 1.59
C LYS A 21 -34.84 13.43 1.69
N ASP A 22 -35.25 14.60 2.16
CA ASP A 22 -34.36 15.74 2.37
C ASP A 22 -33.31 15.47 3.45
N LEU A 23 -33.71 14.77 4.53
CA LEU A 23 -32.78 14.30 5.56
C LEU A 23 -31.78 13.28 4.99
N GLU A 24 -32.27 12.31 4.20
CA GLU A 24 -31.41 11.31 3.54
C GLU A 24 -30.42 11.99 2.57
N ILE A 25 -30.87 12.95 1.77
CA ILE A 25 -30.03 13.73 0.85
C ILE A 25 -28.98 14.52 1.63
N SER A 26 -29.35 15.14 2.75
CA SER A 26 -28.41 15.89 3.60
C SER A 26 -27.34 14.98 4.18
N ALA A 27 -27.72 13.82 4.72
CA ALA A 27 -26.80 12.84 5.28
C ALA A 27 -25.82 12.31 4.22
N LEU A 28 -26.32 11.93 3.04
CA LEU A 28 -25.49 11.45 1.93
C LEU A 28 -24.53 12.54 1.42
N LYS A 29 -24.98 13.80 1.32
CA LYS A 29 -24.11 14.91 0.93
C LYS A 29 -22.97 15.13 1.93
N GLN A 30 -23.27 15.02 3.23
CA GLN A 30 -22.26 15.11 4.28
C GLN A 30 -21.24 13.96 4.16
N GLU A 31 -21.72 12.72 4.00
CA GLU A 31 -20.83 11.56 3.82
C GLU A 31 -19.93 11.71 2.58
N ILE A 32 -20.48 12.17 1.46
CA ILE A 32 -19.71 12.46 0.24
C ILE A 32 -18.62 13.49 0.52
N ASN A 33 -18.94 14.55 1.27
CA ASN A 33 -17.95 15.57 1.61
C ASN A 33 -16.83 15.00 2.50
N ASP A 34 -17.19 14.21 3.51
CA ASP A 34 -16.22 13.58 4.42
C ASP A 34 -15.31 12.60 3.67
N LEU A 35 -15.88 11.80 2.76
CA LEU A 35 -15.12 10.90 1.90
C LEU A 35 -14.18 11.67 0.96
N LYS A 36 -14.64 12.78 0.36
CA LYS A 36 -13.79 13.64 -0.49
C LYS A 36 -12.61 14.23 0.30
N VAL A 37 -12.84 14.68 1.53
CA VAL A 37 -11.77 15.20 2.41
C VAL A 37 -10.76 14.09 2.72
N LYS A 38 -11.23 12.88 3.05
CA LYS A 38 -10.37 11.71 3.28
C LYS A 38 -9.53 11.38 2.04
N VAL A 39 -10.14 11.28 0.87
CA VAL A 39 -9.41 11.02 -0.39
C VAL A 39 -8.37 12.10 -0.66
N LYS A 40 -8.71 13.37 -0.47
CA LYS A 40 -7.77 14.50 -0.64
C LYS A 40 -6.59 14.42 0.34
N SER A 41 -6.83 14.01 1.59
CA SER A 41 -5.76 13.85 2.58
C SER A 41 -4.80 12.69 2.24
N ILE A 42 -5.32 11.58 1.69
CA ILE A 42 -4.54 10.40 1.32
C ILE A 42 -3.72 10.67 0.04
N SER A 43 -4.37 11.26 -0.97
CA SER A 43 -3.75 11.59 -2.26
C SER A 43 -2.68 12.68 -2.17
N LYS A 44 -2.65 13.49 -1.10
CA LYS A 44 -1.62 14.52 -0.87
C LYS A 44 -0.18 13.96 -0.97
N PHE A 45 0.00 12.70 -0.60
CA PHE A 45 1.30 12.03 -0.60
C PHE A 45 1.44 10.99 -1.71
N GLU A 46 0.44 10.86 -2.58
CA GLU A 46 0.53 9.98 -3.74
C GLU A 46 1.28 10.70 -4.86
N PRO A 47 2.39 10.13 -5.36
CA PRO A 47 3.08 10.72 -6.49
C PRO A 47 2.25 10.53 -7.76
N ASP A 48 2.35 11.49 -8.69
CA ASP A 48 1.66 11.43 -9.99
C ASP A 48 2.13 10.24 -10.84
N GLN A 49 3.32 9.70 -10.55
CA GLN A 49 3.92 8.57 -11.25
C GLN A 49 4.76 7.70 -10.32
N LYS A 50 4.82 6.40 -10.65
CA LYS A 50 5.73 5.44 -9.99
C LYS A 50 7.15 5.59 -10.53
N ILE A 51 8.13 5.34 -9.66
CA ILE A 51 9.54 5.26 -10.03
C ILE A 51 9.74 4.03 -10.93
N ARG A 52 10.26 4.25 -12.14
CA ARG A 52 10.54 3.18 -13.10
C ARG A 52 11.87 2.52 -12.78
N VAL A 53 11.82 1.24 -12.43
CA VAL A 53 12.97 0.34 -12.37
C VAL A 53 13.15 -0.24 -13.76
N LEU A 54 14.32 -0.05 -14.37
CA LEU A 54 14.61 -0.60 -15.69
C LEU A 54 14.48 -2.13 -15.67
N GLU A 55 14.10 -2.71 -16.82
CA GLU A 55 13.91 -4.15 -16.95
C GLU A 55 15.15 -4.92 -16.50
N GLY A 56 14.93 -6.05 -15.81
CA GLY A 56 15.99 -6.85 -15.20
C GLY A 56 16.52 -6.34 -13.85
N ASN A 57 16.32 -5.08 -13.47
CA ASN A 57 16.96 -4.51 -12.26
C ASN A 57 16.10 -4.61 -10.98
N LEU A 58 14.92 -5.21 -11.05
CA LEU A 58 14.05 -5.38 -9.88
C LEU A 58 14.73 -6.18 -8.75
N PRO A 59 15.41 -7.32 -8.99
CA PRO A 59 16.09 -8.07 -7.94
C PRO A 59 17.18 -7.23 -7.24
N THR A 60 17.90 -6.39 -7.97
CA THR A 60 18.91 -5.48 -7.41
C THR A 60 18.31 -4.42 -6.49
N LEU A 61 17.16 -3.83 -6.87
CA LEU A 61 16.44 -2.91 -5.97
C LEU A 61 16.00 -3.63 -4.69
N ILE A 62 15.46 -4.84 -4.82
CA ILE A 62 15.02 -5.63 -3.67
C ILE A 62 16.21 -5.95 -2.75
N ASP A 63 17.38 -6.25 -3.31
CA ASP A 63 18.60 -6.48 -2.53
C ASP A 63 18.99 -5.25 -1.72
N LEU A 64 19.00 -4.07 -2.33
CA LEU A 64 19.25 -2.80 -1.64
C LEU A 64 18.25 -2.56 -0.49
N ILE A 65 16.96 -2.79 -0.72
CA ILE A 65 15.94 -2.65 0.33
C ILE A 65 16.17 -3.67 1.45
N LYS A 66 16.56 -4.91 1.12
CA LYS A 66 16.95 -5.90 2.13
C LYS A 66 18.17 -5.45 2.91
N GLN A 67 19.18 -4.87 2.28
CA GLN A 67 20.35 -4.32 3.00
C GLN A 67 19.91 -3.26 4.02
N VAL A 68 18.99 -2.36 3.65
CA VAL A 68 18.42 -1.35 4.57
C VAL A 68 17.78 -1.97 5.81
N GLN A 69 17.10 -3.12 5.69
CA GLN A 69 16.51 -3.83 6.84
C GLN A 69 17.54 -4.38 7.84
N HIS A 70 18.78 -4.57 7.39
CA HIS A 70 19.88 -5.13 8.17
C HIS A 70 20.88 -4.06 8.63
N LEU A 71 20.70 -2.79 8.25
CA LEU A 71 21.55 -1.71 8.72
C LEU A 71 21.35 -1.46 10.21
N GLU A 72 22.47 -1.37 10.92
CA GLU A 72 22.55 -1.05 12.33
C GLU A 72 23.25 0.30 12.51
N MET A 73 22.72 1.09 13.42
CA MET A 73 23.26 2.35 13.86
C MET A 73 24.40 2.10 14.87
N PRO A 74 25.28 3.08 15.14
CA PRO A 74 26.38 2.93 16.09
C PRO A 74 25.94 2.55 17.52
N ASP A 75 24.68 2.81 17.88
CA ASP A 75 24.08 2.43 19.16
C ASP A 75 23.53 0.99 19.18
N GLY A 76 23.77 0.21 18.13
CA GLY A 76 23.30 -1.17 17.97
C GLY A 76 21.82 -1.30 17.60
N LYS A 77 21.11 -0.18 17.38
CA LYS A 77 19.71 -0.23 16.93
C LYS A 77 19.63 -0.32 15.41
N LYS A 78 18.62 -1.02 14.90
CA LYS A 78 18.34 -1.05 13.46
C LYS A 78 17.94 0.35 12.96
N LEU A 79 18.43 0.73 11.78
CA LEU A 79 18.02 1.95 11.10
C LEU A 79 16.50 1.97 10.83
N ALA A 80 15.98 0.86 10.33
CA ALA A 80 14.57 0.70 10.04
C ALA A 80 14.08 -0.67 10.50
N ARG A 81 12.90 -0.71 11.12
CA ARG A 81 12.27 -1.96 11.58
C ARG A 81 10.78 -1.97 11.26
N SER A 82 10.26 -3.15 10.96
CA SER A 82 8.83 -3.42 10.86
C SER A 82 8.53 -4.74 11.56
N GLN A 83 7.33 -4.89 12.12
CA GLN A 83 6.91 -6.15 12.76
C GLN A 83 6.73 -7.28 11.74
N ALA A 84 6.22 -6.94 10.56
CA ALA A 84 6.02 -7.85 9.44
C ALA A 84 6.81 -7.38 8.22
N GLN A 85 6.93 -8.26 7.23
CA GLN A 85 7.54 -7.92 5.94
C GLN A 85 6.60 -7.16 4.98
N SER A 86 5.31 -7.10 5.30
CA SER A 86 4.29 -6.46 4.45
C SER A 86 4.48 -4.98 4.16
N PRO A 87 5.03 -4.14 5.05
CA PRO A 87 5.31 -2.75 4.71
C PRO A 87 6.31 -2.62 3.56
N TRP A 88 7.34 -3.48 3.51
CA TRP A 88 8.40 -3.41 2.51
C TRP A 88 7.90 -3.72 1.10
N TYR A 89 7.26 -4.87 0.90
CA TYR A 89 6.78 -5.23 -0.44
C TYR A 89 5.62 -4.36 -0.90
N LYS A 90 4.75 -3.88 0.00
CA LYS A 90 3.66 -2.95 -0.37
C LYS A 90 4.20 -1.56 -0.73
N MET A 91 5.24 -1.09 -0.05
CA MET A 91 5.93 0.14 -0.40
C MET A 91 6.52 0.04 -1.81
N ILE A 92 7.20 -1.06 -2.13
CA ILE A 92 7.76 -1.28 -3.47
C ILE A 92 6.64 -1.28 -4.52
N ALA A 93 5.55 -2.03 -4.31
CA ALA A 93 4.42 -2.08 -5.25
C ALA A 93 3.72 -0.72 -5.45
N ARG A 94 3.65 0.09 -4.39
CA ARG A 94 3.00 1.41 -4.41
C ARG A 94 3.82 2.45 -5.16
N TYR A 95 5.14 2.44 -5.00
CA TYR A 95 6.00 3.52 -5.48
C TYR A 95 6.90 3.14 -6.67
N PHE A 96 7.03 1.86 -7.00
CA PHE A 96 7.90 1.39 -8.08
C PHE A 96 7.13 0.57 -9.13
N GLN A 97 7.63 0.61 -10.35
CA GLN A 97 7.16 -0.19 -11.49
C GLN A 97 8.37 -0.78 -12.23
N GLN A 98 8.19 -1.89 -12.95
CA GLN A 98 9.26 -2.55 -13.70
C GLN A 98 9.07 -2.29 -15.20
N GLY A 99 9.92 -1.45 -15.79
CA GLY A 99 9.73 -0.93 -17.14
C GLY A 99 8.40 -0.17 -17.25
N GLU A 100 7.56 -0.59 -18.18
CA GLU A 100 6.18 -0.07 -18.33
C GLU A 100 5.16 -0.84 -17.48
N ASN A 101 5.56 -1.92 -16.81
CA ASN A 101 4.65 -2.85 -16.16
C ASN A 101 4.55 -2.61 -14.65
N GLU A 102 3.35 -2.80 -14.10
CA GLU A 102 3.17 -2.87 -12.66
C GLU A 102 3.83 -4.12 -12.09
N ILE A 103 4.44 -3.97 -10.91
CA ILE A 103 5.02 -5.11 -10.20
C ILE A 103 3.92 -5.78 -9.38
N SER A 104 3.67 -7.06 -9.62
CA SER A 104 2.64 -7.80 -8.87
C SER A 104 3.00 -7.90 -7.38
N LEU A 105 2.00 -7.74 -6.51
CA LEU A 105 2.19 -7.91 -5.06
C LEU A 105 2.62 -9.33 -4.69
N GLU A 106 2.20 -10.33 -5.46
CA GLU A 106 2.58 -11.72 -5.25
C GLU A 106 4.07 -11.94 -5.54
N THR A 107 4.55 -11.42 -6.68
CA THR A 107 5.98 -11.45 -7.02
C THR A 107 6.81 -10.82 -5.92
N LEU A 108 6.43 -9.62 -5.45
CA LEU A 108 7.16 -8.96 -4.37
C LEU A 108 7.06 -9.73 -3.05
N ARG A 109 5.89 -10.26 -2.69
CA ARG A 109 5.72 -11.07 -1.48
C ARG A 109 6.67 -12.28 -1.46
N ASN A 110 6.94 -12.89 -2.61
CA ASN A 110 7.85 -14.02 -2.71
C ASN A 110 9.29 -13.66 -2.33
N TYR A 111 9.72 -12.42 -2.57
CA TYR A 111 11.03 -11.93 -2.15
C TYR A 111 11.14 -11.64 -0.64
N PHE A 112 10.01 -11.48 0.06
CA PHE A 112 9.96 -11.10 1.47
C PHE A 112 9.18 -12.14 2.30
N PRO A 113 9.77 -13.32 2.57
CA PRO A 113 9.12 -14.39 3.29
C PRO A 113 8.85 -14.00 4.74
N ALA A 114 7.75 -14.49 5.31
CA ALA A 114 7.35 -14.16 6.68
C ALA A 114 8.31 -14.74 7.75
N ASN A 115 8.90 -15.91 7.47
CA ASN A 115 9.92 -16.52 8.32
C ASN A 115 11.21 -16.73 7.51
N THR A 116 12.35 -16.38 8.10
CA THR A 116 13.69 -16.56 7.49
C THR A 116 14.06 -18.05 7.33
N SER A 117 13.41 -18.93 8.10
CA SER A 117 13.60 -20.39 8.04
C SER A 117 12.75 -21.09 6.97
N THR A 118 11.81 -20.37 6.34
CA THR A 118 11.02 -20.94 5.23
C THR A 118 11.85 -20.88 3.97
N LYS A 119 12.04 -22.03 3.31
CA LYS A 119 12.64 -22.07 1.98
C LYS A 119 11.86 -21.11 1.08
N LEU A 120 12.57 -20.15 0.49
CA LEU A 120 12.04 -19.28 -0.54
C LEU A 120 11.52 -20.16 -1.69
N ILE A 121 10.43 -19.73 -2.33
CA ILE A 121 9.96 -20.38 -3.55
C ILE A 121 11.10 -20.31 -4.57
N LYS A 122 11.42 -21.43 -5.24
CA LYS A 122 12.48 -21.48 -6.26
C LYS A 122 12.37 -20.28 -7.21
N GLY A 123 13.44 -19.49 -7.34
CA GLY A 123 13.47 -18.26 -8.14
C GLY A 123 13.16 -16.95 -7.39
N SER A 124 12.84 -17.02 -6.10
CA SER A 124 12.59 -15.83 -5.26
C SER A 124 13.81 -15.40 -4.43
N GLU A 125 14.86 -16.23 -4.45
CA GLU A 125 16.18 -15.83 -3.97
C GLU A 125 16.82 -14.91 -5.00
N ILE A 126 17.41 -13.83 -4.51
CA ILE A 126 18.15 -12.90 -5.35
C ILE A 126 19.45 -13.61 -5.73
N ALA A 127 19.68 -13.79 -7.03
CA ALA A 127 20.89 -14.39 -7.54
C ALA A 127 22.11 -13.53 -7.18
N GLU A 128 23.27 -14.15 -6.98
CA GLU A 128 24.51 -13.42 -6.71
C GLU A 128 24.85 -12.42 -7.83
N SER A 129 24.44 -12.70 -9.08
CA SER A 129 24.58 -11.78 -10.21
C SER A 129 23.84 -10.46 -10.03
N ASP A 130 22.79 -10.44 -9.23
CA ASP A 130 21.93 -9.26 -9.04
C ASP A 130 22.30 -8.45 -7.78
N LYS A 131 23.18 -9.00 -6.92
CA LYS A 131 23.72 -8.35 -5.72
C LYS A 131 24.87 -7.41 -6.07
N LEU A 132 24.57 -6.40 -6.87
CA LEU A 132 25.57 -5.52 -7.48
C LEU A 132 26.14 -4.44 -6.55
N PHE A 133 25.44 -4.12 -5.46
CA PHE A 133 25.77 -3.00 -4.59
C PHE A 133 25.89 -3.45 -3.14
N LYS A 134 26.68 -2.72 -2.34
CA LYS A 134 26.81 -2.94 -0.90
C LYS A 134 26.79 -1.62 -0.14
N ILE A 135 25.92 -1.48 0.85
CA ILE A 135 25.88 -0.34 1.75
C ILE A 135 26.92 -0.55 2.85
N ILE A 136 27.90 0.36 2.94
CA ILE A 136 29.01 0.30 3.90
C ILE A 136 28.85 1.45 4.91
N PRO A 137 28.73 1.17 6.22
CA PRO A 137 28.70 2.21 7.24
C PRO A 137 30.03 2.98 7.26
N THR A 138 29.96 4.30 7.17
CA THR A 138 31.10 5.16 7.45
C THR A 138 31.21 5.39 8.95
N LYS A 139 32.42 5.32 9.53
CA LYS A 139 32.61 5.76 10.92
C LYS A 139 32.28 7.26 10.98
N PRO A 140 31.39 7.70 11.88
CA PRO A 140 31.28 9.14 12.15
C PRO A 140 32.65 9.61 12.67
N GLU A 141 33.22 10.64 12.06
CA GLU A 141 34.36 11.35 12.66
C GLU A 141 33.91 11.79 14.06
N GLN A 142 34.62 11.32 15.08
CA GLN A 142 34.41 11.69 16.48
C GLN A 142 34.86 13.12 16.72
#